data_AF-A0A293MHS0-F1
#
_entry.id   AF-A0A293MHS0-F1
#
_cell.length_a   1.000
_cell.length_b   1.000
_cell.length_c   1.000
_cell.angle_alpha   90.00
_cell.angle_beta   90.00
_cell.angle_gamma   90.00
#
_symmetry.space_group_name_H-M   'P 1'
#
loop_
_entity.id
_entity.type
_entity.pdbx_description
1 polymer ?
#
loop_
_entity_poly.entity_id
_entity_poly.type
_entity_poly.pdbx_seq_one_letter_code
_entity_poly.pdbx_strand_id
1 'polypeptide(L)'
;MHICIFMLCIREMLATRGHWVADCLAQIYVYCTEWYPWHIIGMVLVTLPIGSIFSNFTCAGVMPTPERTNAFCYVVFVSLFHFSNFTQLNYALRSMLATCAGVVLALLIGLPACPCQFALPNVTTSESSGGAADLLGVTFHRDSYSCNQSAIYEIVLHVVLNTVLVWVLNREFEISYRLSFHGSVVAARDEQRIQSMKNQADWLLHNIIPRHVAEILKTTSKYSENHRDAGIIFASIVNFNEMYDESYEGGKEYLRVLNEVVGDFDELLSKPNFRNVTKIKTIGSTFMAASGLNPKLRRENPHPFMHLYELMDFAMAMQQVIEDFNQNLLEFNFVIRIGYCYGNVIQLVAWIPMGFREEFKYLNTAFKPCRRCISLNQEVQCTLKGRTI
;
A
#
# COMPACT_ATOMS: atom_id res chain seq x y z
N MET A 1 -18.55 -5.95 9.86
CA MET A 1 -18.59 -5.94 8.37
C MET A 1 -19.96 -5.56 7.80
N HIS A 2 -21.06 -6.14 8.27
CA HIS A 2 -22.41 -5.85 7.73
C HIS A 2 -22.87 -4.38 7.87
N ILE A 3 -22.50 -3.68 8.95
CA ILE A 3 -22.82 -2.25 9.12
C ILE A 3 -21.99 -1.38 8.16
N CYS A 4 -20.70 -1.68 7.97
CA CYS A 4 -19.86 -0.98 6.98
C CYS A 4 -20.39 -1.18 5.56
N ILE A 5 -20.86 -2.38 5.22
CA ILE A 5 -21.46 -2.69 3.91
C ILE A 5 -22.81 -1.98 3.74
N PHE A 6 -23.67 -2.00 4.77
CA PHE A 6 -24.95 -1.30 4.76
C PHE A 6 -24.76 0.21 4.61
N MET A 7 -23.77 0.79 5.28
CA MET A 7 -23.44 2.22 5.18
C MET A 7 -22.76 2.58 3.85
N LEU A 8 -21.95 1.68 3.26
CA LEU A 8 -21.39 1.85 1.91
C LEU A 8 -22.49 1.77 0.83
N CYS A 9 -23.48 0.88 1.00
CA CYS A 9 -24.66 0.83 0.14
C CYS A 9 -25.49 2.10 0.25
N ILE A 10 -25.67 2.65 1.46
CA ILE A 10 -26.36 3.93 1.66
C ILE A 10 -25.58 5.07 0.97
N ARG A 11 -24.24 5.08 1.07
CA ARG A 11 -23.36 6.06 0.39
C ARG A 11 -23.52 6.01 -1.13
N GLU A 12 -23.50 4.84 -1.74
CA GLU A 12 -23.68 4.69 -3.20
C GLU A 12 -25.11 5.02 -3.66
N MET A 13 -26.13 4.62 -2.89
CA MET A 13 -27.52 4.94 -3.20
C MET A 13 -27.85 6.44 -3.08
N LEU A 14 -27.12 7.19 -2.27
CA LEU A 14 -27.31 8.65 -2.10
C LEU A 14 -26.45 9.47 -3.06
N ALA A 15 -25.27 8.99 -3.47
CA ALA A 15 -24.43 9.63 -4.48
C ALA A 15 -25.13 9.78 -5.84
N THR A 16 -26.11 8.93 -6.13
CA THR A 16 -26.92 9.00 -7.36
C THR A 16 -28.08 10.01 -7.30
N ARG A 17 -28.37 10.63 -6.14
CA ARG A 17 -29.59 11.44 -5.95
C ARG A 17 -29.42 12.94 -5.65
N GLY A 18 -28.22 13.50 -5.79
CA GLY A 18 -28.01 14.95 -5.83
C GLY A 18 -26.84 15.44 -4.97
N HIS A 19 -26.04 16.35 -5.53
CA HIS A 19 -24.76 16.82 -5.00
C HIS A 19 -24.82 17.46 -3.59
N TRP A 20 -25.94 18.10 -3.20
CA TRP A 20 -25.98 18.91 -1.96
C TRP A 20 -26.29 18.11 -0.68
N VAL A 21 -27.02 17.00 -0.77
CA VAL A 21 -27.35 16.16 0.39
C VAL A 21 -26.19 15.20 0.71
N ALA A 22 -25.41 14.84 -0.29
CA ALA A 22 -24.23 14.00 -0.16
C ALA A 22 -23.15 14.65 0.73
N ASP A 23 -22.94 15.97 0.63
CA ASP A 23 -21.91 16.66 1.43
C ASP A 23 -22.29 16.76 2.91
N CYS A 24 -23.56 17.07 3.23
CA CYS A 24 -24.04 17.12 4.62
C CYS A 24 -24.01 15.72 5.27
N LEU A 25 -24.45 14.68 4.56
CA LEU A 25 -24.39 13.31 5.06
C LEU A 25 -22.96 12.76 5.12
N ALA A 26 -22.07 13.15 4.21
CA ALA A 26 -20.65 12.82 4.29
C ALA A 26 -20.00 13.48 5.52
N GLN A 27 -20.38 14.72 5.85
CA GLN A 27 -19.88 15.42 7.02
C GLN A 27 -20.43 14.84 8.33
N ILE A 28 -21.71 14.47 8.36
CA ILE A 28 -22.32 13.70 9.46
C ILE A 28 -21.66 12.32 9.58
N TYR A 29 -21.32 11.67 8.47
CA TYR A 29 -20.62 10.39 8.45
C TYR A 29 -19.21 10.51 9.04
N VAL A 30 -18.42 11.47 8.58
CA VAL A 30 -17.07 11.75 9.11
C VAL A 30 -17.16 11.99 10.61
N TYR A 31 -18.10 12.85 11.05
CA TYR A 31 -18.36 13.09 12.46
C TYR A 31 -18.72 11.81 13.21
N CYS A 32 -19.69 11.02 12.74
CA CYS A 32 -20.10 9.76 13.38
C CYS A 32 -19.00 8.68 13.39
N THR A 33 -18.07 8.70 12.44
CA THR A 33 -16.92 7.80 12.37
C THR A 33 -15.72 8.26 13.18
N GLU A 34 -15.77 9.45 13.78
CA GLU A 34 -14.75 9.83 14.75
C GLU A 34 -14.77 8.87 15.95
N TRP A 35 -13.60 8.72 16.57
CA TRP A 35 -13.37 7.74 17.63
C TRP A 35 -14.43 7.82 18.74
N TYR A 36 -14.73 9.03 19.22
CA TYR A 36 -15.64 9.25 20.35
C TYR A 36 -17.12 8.96 20.05
N PRO A 37 -17.76 9.54 19.00
CA PRO A 37 -19.16 9.24 18.67
C PRO A 37 -19.36 7.79 18.21
N TRP A 38 -18.38 7.19 17.54
CA TRP A 38 -18.42 5.76 17.22
C TRP A 38 -18.51 4.90 18.48
N HIS A 39 -17.79 5.28 19.54
CA HIS A 39 -17.90 4.60 20.82
C HIS A 39 -19.28 4.71 21.45
N ILE A 40 -19.90 5.89 21.42
CA ILE A 40 -21.24 6.11 21.98
C ILE A 40 -22.30 5.29 21.23
N ILE A 41 -22.28 5.34 19.90
CA ILE A 41 -23.24 4.61 19.07
C ILE A 41 -23.08 3.10 19.28
N GLY A 42 -21.83 2.61 19.31
CA GLY A 42 -21.55 1.20 19.57
C GLY A 42 -22.01 0.74 20.96
N MET A 43 -21.89 1.59 21.99
CA MET A 43 -22.38 1.31 23.34
C MET A 43 -23.89 1.16 23.39
N VAL A 44 -24.63 2.07 22.75
CA VAL A 44 -26.09 1.99 22.66
C VAL A 44 -26.49 0.68 21.97
N LEU A 45 -25.93 0.39 20.79
CA LEU A 45 -26.26 -0.82 20.03
C LEU A 45 -25.99 -2.12 20.80
N VAL A 46 -24.88 -2.17 21.55
CA VAL A 46 -24.51 -3.36 22.32
C VAL A 46 -25.43 -3.58 23.54
N THR A 47 -25.98 -2.52 24.12
CA THR A 47 -26.88 -2.61 25.30
C THR A 47 -28.35 -2.90 24.95
N LEU A 48 -28.79 -2.67 23.71
CA LEU A 48 -30.20 -2.84 23.31
C LEU A 48 -30.78 -4.25 23.59
N PRO A 49 -30.10 -5.38 23.26
CA PRO A 49 -30.66 -6.71 23.49
C PRO A 49 -30.86 -7.02 24.97
N ILE A 50 -29.89 -6.65 25.82
CA ILE A 50 -29.98 -6.92 27.25
C ILE A 50 -31.00 -6.02 27.95
N GLY A 51 -31.12 -4.77 27.50
CA GLY A 51 -32.15 -3.84 27.97
C GLY A 51 -33.55 -4.35 27.65
N SER A 52 -33.75 -4.91 26.45
CA SER A 52 -35.01 -5.55 26.05
C SER A 52 -35.37 -6.73 26.98
N ILE A 53 -34.40 -7.60 27.28
CA ILE A 53 -34.62 -8.75 28.17
C ILE A 53 -34.98 -8.31 29.59
N PHE A 54 -34.26 -7.32 30.15
CA PHE A 54 -34.57 -6.80 31.47
C PHE A 54 -35.90 -6.05 31.52
N SER A 55 -36.32 -5.40 30.43
CA SER A 55 -37.63 -4.73 30.37
C SER A 55 -38.82 -5.69 30.46
N ASN A 56 -38.62 -6.96 30.08
CA ASN A 56 -39.65 -8.00 30.14
C ASN A 56 -39.73 -8.68 31.52
N PHE A 57 -38.84 -8.35 32.45
CA PHE A 57 -38.80 -8.97 33.77
C PHE A 57 -40.06 -8.64 34.58
N THR A 58 -40.86 -9.66 34.89
CA THR A 58 -42.02 -9.56 35.78
C THR A 58 -41.97 -10.66 36.84
N CYS A 59 -42.11 -10.28 38.13
CA CYS A 59 -42.08 -11.24 39.25
C CYS A 59 -43.06 -12.40 39.05
N ALA A 60 -44.28 -12.10 38.59
CA ALA A 60 -45.33 -13.09 38.33
C ALA A 60 -45.09 -13.94 37.07
N GLY A 61 -44.26 -13.47 36.13
CA GLY A 61 -43.95 -14.18 34.89
C GLY A 61 -42.76 -15.13 35.00
N VAL A 62 -41.74 -14.76 35.78
CA VAL A 62 -40.44 -15.47 35.85
C VAL A 62 -40.36 -16.43 37.03
N MET A 63 -40.83 -16.03 38.22
CA MET A 63 -40.68 -16.82 39.46
C MET A 63 -41.64 -18.02 39.68
N PRO A 64 -42.77 -18.23 38.97
CA PRO A 64 -43.73 -19.27 39.36
C PRO A 64 -43.29 -20.70 39.00
N THR A 65 -42.37 -20.91 38.04
CA THR A 65 -41.86 -22.24 37.69
C THR A 65 -40.34 -22.22 37.44
N PRO A 66 -39.59 -23.25 37.88
CA PRO A 66 -38.13 -23.30 37.73
C PRO A 66 -37.68 -23.30 36.26
N GLU A 67 -38.49 -23.89 35.38
CA GLU A 67 -38.24 -23.89 33.92
C GLU A 67 -38.21 -22.48 33.32
N ARG A 68 -39.09 -21.58 33.80
CA ARG A 68 -39.15 -20.19 33.33
C ARG A 68 -37.98 -19.36 33.84
N THR A 69 -37.57 -19.55 35.10
CA THR A 69 -36.36 -18.93 35.66
C THR A 69 -35.11 -19.36 34.90
N ASN A 70 -34.98 -20.65 34.60
CA ASN A 70 -33.83 -21.18 33.85
C ASN A 70 -33.80 -20.65 32.40
N ALA A 71 -34.94 -20.62 31.72
CA ALA A 71 -35.04 -20.06 30.37
C ALA A 71 -34.64 -18.57 30.34
N PHE A 72 -35.09 -17.78 31.32
CA PHE A 72 -34.70 -16.38 31.44
C PHE A 72 -33.20 -16.21 31.68
N CYS A 73 -32.60 -17.01 32.57
CA CYS A 73 -31.15 -16.98 32.83
C CYS A 73 -30.32 -17.33 31.59
N TYR A 74 -30.73 -18.33 30.81
CA TYR A 74 -30.04 -18.68 29.57
C TYR A 74 -30.06 -17.56 28.53
N VAL A 75 -31.19 -16.88 28.37
CA VAL A 75 -31.31 -15.74 27.44
C VAL A 75 -30.42 -14.57 27.88
N VAL A 76 -30.30 -14.32 29.19
CA VAL A 76 -29.37 -13.31 29.72
C VAL A 76 -27.91 -13.74 29.52
N PHE A 77 -27.56 -15.01 29.75
CA PHE A 77 -26.19 -15.51 29.51
C PHE A 77 -25.78 -15.40 28.04
N VAL A 78 -26.66 -15.78 27.10
CA VAL A 78 -26.41 -15.59 25.66
C VAL A 78 -26.21 -14.11 25.33
N SER A 79 -26.96 -13.22 25.99
CA SER A 79 -26.82 -11.78 25.81
C SER A 79 -25.54 -11.21 26.42
N LEU A 80 -25.00 -11.81 27.49
CA LEU A 80 -23.68 -11.47 28.01
C LEU A 80 -22.57 -11.80 27.00
N PHE A 81 -22.67 -12.92 26.28
CA PHE A 81 -21.75 -13.24 25.18
C PHE A 81 -21.87 -12.29 23.99
N HIS A 82 -23.05 -11.73 23.74
CA HIS A 82 -23.25 -10.74 22.68
C HIS A 82 -22.37 -9.49 22.87
N PHE A 83 -22.01 -9.13 24.10
CA PHE A 83 -21.07 -8.03 24.37
C PHE A 83 -19.68 -8.25 23.75
N SER A 84 -19.32 -9.50 23.43
CA SER A 84 -18.04 -9.85 22.80
C SER A 84 -18.01 -9.67 21.28
N ASN A 85 -19.16 -9.58 20.61
CA ASN A 85 -19.24 -9.54 19.15
C ASN A 85 -18.62 -8.24 18.58
N PHE A 86 -18.81 -7.12 19.26
CA PHE A 86 -18.59 -5.85 18.60
C PHE A 86 -17.13 -5.42 18.44
N THR A 87 -16.09 -6.19 18.78
CA THR A 87 -14.60 -5.96 18.74
C THR A 87 -13.95 -4.54 18.59
N GLN A 88 -14.51 -3.59 17.83
CA GLN A 88 -14.03 -2.22 17.55
C GLN A 88 -14.13 -1.16 18.68
N LEU A 89 -14.72 -1.45 19.85
CA LEU A 89 -14.79 -0.58 21.03
C LEU A 89 -13.74 -1.02 22.05
N ASN A 90 -13.40 -0.12 22.97
CA ASN A 90 -12.54 -0.42 24.11
C ASN A 90 -13.04 -1.63 24.91
N TYR A 91 -12.19 -2.63 25.11
CA TYR A 91 -12.52 -3.84 25.86
C TYR A 91 -13.01 -3.52 27.28
N ALA A 92 -12.40 -2.53 27.94
CA ALA A 92 -12.69 -2.22 29.34
C ALA A 92 -14.16 -1.82 29.50
N LEU A 93 -14.63 -0.91 28.65
CA LEU A 93 -15.98 -0.36 28.71
C LEU A 93 -17.04 -1.45 28.44
N ARG A 94 -16.80 -2.34 27.48
CA ARG A 94 -17.68 -3.50 27.21
C ARG A 94 -17.75 -4.47 28.36
N SER A 95 -16.58 -4.81 28.89
CA SER A 95 -16.49 -5.76 29.98
C SER A 95 -17.08 -5.19 31.27
N MET A 96 -16.98 -3.87 31.49
CA MET A 96 -17.70 -3.20 32.57
C MET A 96 -19.23 -3.27 32.37
N LEU A 97 -19.75 -3.00 31.17
CA LEU A 97 -21.18 -3.15 30.90
C LEU A 97 -21.69 -4.59 31.09
N ALA A 98 -20.95 -5.58 30.59
CA ALA A 98 -21.29 -6.98 30.78
C ALA A 98 -21.29 -7.36 32.27
N THR A 99 -20.31 -6.86 33.03
CA THR A 99 -20.26 -7.03 34.50
C THR A 99 -21.46 -6.37 35.18
N CYS A 100 -21.79 -5.13 34.81
CA CYS A 100 -22.97 -4.43 35.35
C CYS A 100 -24.26 -5.21 35.08
N ALA A 101 -24.44 -5.73 33.87
CA ALA A 101 -25.62 -6.53 33.54
C ALA A 101 -25.66 -7.87 34.28
N GLY A 102 -24.52 -8.54 34.47
CA GLY A 102 -24.41 -9.75 35.28
C GLY A 102 -24.73 -9.49 36.77
N VAL A 103 -24.25 -8.37 37.31
CA VAL A 103 -24.57 -7.94 38.69
C VAL A 103 -26.06 -7.60 38.84
N VAL A 104 -26.66 -6.91 37.86
CA VAL A 104 -28.11 -6.63 37.87
C VAL A 104 -28.91 -7.93 37.87
N LEU A 105 -28.53 -8.94 37.08
CA LEU A 105 -29.16 -10.26 37.10
C LEU A 105 -29.04 -10.93 38.48
N ALA A 106 -27.84 -10.92 39.06
CA ALA A 106 -27.59 -11.50 40.39
C ALA A 106 -28.39 -10.79 41.49
N LEU A 107 -28.56 -9.46 41.40
CA LEU A 107 -29.38 -8.68 42.32
C LEU A 107 -30.89 -8.97 42.15
N LEU A 108 -31.39 -9.06 40.92
CA LEU A 108 -32.80 -9.35 40.65
C LEU A 108 -33.23 -10.74 41.14
N ILE A 109 -32.31 -11.72 41.11
CA ILE A 109 -32.57 -13.08 41.57
C ILE A 109 -32.26 -13.25 43.06
N GLY A 110 -31.23 -12.58 43.57
CA GLY A 110 -30.72 -12.73 44.94
C GLY A 110 -31.39 -11.86 45.99
N LEU A 111 -31.96 -10.71 45.63
CA LEU A 111 -32.78 -9.90 46.55
C LEU A 111 -34.21 -10.46 46.62
N PRO A 112 -34.83 -10.51 47.81
CA PRO A 112 -36.24 -10.87 47.96
C PRO A 112 -37.16 -9.71 47.53
N ALA A 113 -36.91 -9.14 46.36
CA ALA A 113 -37.66 -8.00 45.81
C ALA A 113 -39.08 -8.40 45.37
N CYS A 114 -39.33 -9.69 45.16
CA CYS A 114 -40.66 -10.24 44.91
C CYS A 114 -41.15 -10.97 46.17
N PRO A 115 -42.24 -10.53 46.82
CA PRO A 115 -42.82 -11.28 47.94
C PRO A 115 -43.34 -12.63 47.40
N CYS A 116 -42.82 -13.74 47.93
CA CYS A 116 -43.43 -15.04 47.73
C CYS A 116 -44.85 -14.99 48.30
N GLN A 117 -45.88 -15.06 47.45
CA GLN A 117 -47.26 -15.13 47.92
C GLN A 117 -47.48 -16.46 48.64
N PHE A 118 -47.45 -16.42 49.97
CA PHE A 118 -47.98 -17.46 50.83
C PHE A 118 -49.50 -17.43 50.66
N ALA A 119 -50.06 -18.33 49.85
CA ALA A 119 -51.50 -18.52 49.81
C ALA A 119 -51.94 -19.20 51.13
N LEU A 120 -52.47 -18.42 52.08
CA LEU A 120 -53.24 -18.99 53.19
C LEU A 120 -54.56 -19.56 52.62
N PRO A 121 -54.99 -20.77 52.98
CA PRO A 121 -56.35 -21.20 52.67
C PRO A 121 -57.35 -20.39 53.50
N ASN A 122 -58.39 -19.87 52.87
CA ASN A 122 -59.56 -19.30 53.54
C ASN A 122 -60.19 -20.36 54.46
N VAL A 123 -60.06 -20.20 55.77
CA VAL A 123 -60.86 -20.93 56.75
C VAL A 123 -62.20 -20.20 56.89
N THR A 124 -63.21 -20.64 56.14
CA THR A 124 -64.61 -20.32 56.47
C THR A 124 -65.04 -21.21 57.61
N THR A 125 -65.14 -20.62 58.80
CA THR A 125 -65.76 -21.20 59.99
C THR A 125 -67.26 -21.42 59.77
N SER A 126 -67.73 -22.66 59.94
CA SER A 126 -69.11 -22.93 60.33
C SER A 126 -69.13 -24.14 61.25
N GLU A 127 -69.46 -23.89 62.52
CA GLU A 127 -69.64 -24.85 63.60
C GLU A 127 -70.83 -25.79 63.35
N SER A 128 -70.70 -27.08 63.71
CA SER A 128 -71.61 -27.74 64.66
C SER A 128 -71.24 -29.22 64.92
N SER A 129 -70.86 -29.50 66.18
CA SER A 129 -71.19 -30.68 67.01
C SER A 129 -70.95 -32.12 66.53
N GLY A 130 -70.03 -32.81 67.24
CA GLY A 130 -70.29 -34.15 67.79
C GLY A 130 -69.34 -35.28 67.38
N GLY A 131 -68.59 -35.82 68.35
CA GLY A 131 -68.03 -37.18 68.30
C GLY A 131 -66.51 -37.28 68.11
N ALA A 132 -65.82 -37.81 69.12
CA ALA A 132 -64.40 -38.08 69.11
C ALA A 132 -64.05 -39.33 68.28
N ALA A 133 -63.04 -39.23 67.40
CA ALA A 133 -61.98 -40.21 67.11
C ALA A 133 -61.25 -39.82 65.81
N ASP A 134 -59.96 -40.15 65.73
CA ASP A 134 -59.05 -40.02 64.58
C ASP A 134 -58.47 -38.64 64.26
N LEU A 135 -57.46 -38.33 65.07
CA LEU A 135 -56.30 -37.54 64.69
C LEU A 135 -55.56 -38.24 63.53
N LEU A 136 -55.15 -37.43 62.54
CA LEU A 136 -54.15 -37.68 61.47
C LEU A 136 -54.71 -38.15 60.11
N GLY A 137 -55.07 -37.17 59.28
CA GLY A 137 -55.46 -37.41 57.88
C GLY A 137 -55.46 -36.14 57.03
N VAL A 138 -54.52 -35.21 57.25
CA VAL A 138 -54.26 -34.14 56.28
C VAL A 138 -53.01 -34.53 55.52
N THR A 139 -53.19 -34.98 54.27
CA THR A 139 -52.12 -35.03 53.29
C THR A 139 -51.66 -33.60 53.02
N PHE A 140 -50.60 -33.19 53.70
CA PHE A 140 -49.91 -31.94 53.44
C PHE A 140 -49.21 -32.09 52.07
N HIS A 141 -49.83 -31.57 50.99
CA HIS A 141 -49.11 -31.35 49.75
C HIS A 141 -48.04 -30.29 50.04
N ARG A 142 -46.83 -30.77 50.32
CA ARG A 142 -45.63 -30.00 50.63
C ARG A 142 -45.07 -29.38 49.34
N ASP A 143 -45.88 -28.58 48.65
CA ASP A 143 -45.44 -27.77 47.51
C ASP A 143 -45.37 -26.30 47.94
N SER A 144 -44.84 -26.06 49.14
CA SER A 144 -44.27 -24.76 49.49
C SER A 144 -42.84 -24.74 48.93
N TYR A 145 -42.73 -24.29 47.68
CA TYR A 145 -41.46 -23.94 47.03
C TYR A 145 -40.79 -22.82 47.82
N SER A 146 -40.09 -23.21 48.88
CA SER A 146 -39.04 -22.41 49.48
C SER A 146 -38.02 -22.09 48.38
N CYS A 147 -37.68 -20.82 48.27
CA CYS A 147 -36.62 -20.32 47.42
C CYS A 147 -35.38 -21.22 47.59
N ASN A 148 -35.09 -22.05 46.58
CA ASN A 148 -34.15 -23.16 46.73
C ASN A 148 -32.73 -22.59 46.76
N GLN A 149 -32.16 -22.46 47.96
CA GLN A 149 -30.90 -21.77 48.21
C GLN A 149 -29.73 -22.34 47.38
N SER A 150 -29.79 -23.62 47.00
CA SER A 150 -28.82 -24.28 46.10
C SER A 150 -28.82 -23.75 44.66
N ALA A 151 -29.99 -23.46 44.08
CA ALA A 151 -30.10 -22.98 42.70
C ALA A 151 -29.55 -21.55 42.52
N ILE A 152 -29.63 -20.72 43.57
CA ILE A 152 -29.07 -19.37 43.57
C ILE A 152 -27.55 -19.43 43.48
N TYR A 153 -26.89 -20.33 44.22
CA TYR A 153 -25.44 -20.49 44.15
C TYR A 153 -24.95 -20.95 42.76
N GLU A 154 -25.71 -21.83 42.10
CA GLU A 154 -25.41 -22.28 40.74
C GLU A 154 -25.48 -21.12 39.74
N ILE A 155 -26.54 -20.32 39.78
CA ILE A 155 -26.72 -19.15 38.91
C ILE A 155 -25.62 -18.10 39.15
N VAL A 156 -25.29 -17.80 40.42
CA VAL A 156 -24.22 -16.85 40.75
C VAL A 156 -22.86 -17.33 40.24
N LEU A 157 -22.57 -18.63 40.38
CA LEU A 157 -21.34 -19.22 39.85
C LEU A 157 -21.28 -19.11 38.32
N HIS A 158 -22.39 -19.35 37.62
CA HIS A 158 -22.47 -19.13 36.17
C HIS A 158 -22.27 -17.66 35.79
N VAL A 159 -22.86 -16.69 36.52
CA VAL A 159 -22.64 -15.26 36.26
C VAL A 159 -21.17 -14.88 36.40
N VAL A 160 -20.51 -15.35 37.47
CA VAL A 160 -19.08 -15.08 37.71
C VAL A 160 -18.23 -15.67 36.59
N LEU A 161 -18.44 -16.95 36.24
CA LEU A 161 -17.68 -17.62 35.19
C LEU A 161 -17.86 -16.94 33.82
N ASN A 162 -19.09 -16.60 33.45
CA ASN A 162 -19.39 -15.90 32.19
C ASN A 162 -18.77 -14.49 32.17
N THR A 163 -18.79 -13.78 33.28
CA THR A 163 -18.17 -12.44 33.38
C THR A 163 -16.66 -12.51 33.18
N VAL A 164 -15.99 -13.47 33.82
CA VAL A 164 -14.54 -13.70 33.65
C VAL A 164 -14.23 -14.08 32.19
N LEU A 165 -15.01 -14.99 31.59
CA LEU A 165 -14.84 -15.42 30.22
C LEU A 165 -14.96 -14.25 29.23
N VAL A 166 -15.99 -13.41 29.37
CA VAL A 166 -16.16 -12.20 28.54
C VAL A 166 -14.98 -11.23 28.71
N TRP A 167 -14.47 -11.07 29.93
CA TRP A 167 -13.29 -10.23 30.20
C TRP A 167 -12.06 -10.71 29.44
N VAL A 168 -11.79 -12.02 29.48
CA VAL A 168 -10.65 -12.65 28.80
C VAL A 168 -10.82 -12.56 27.29
N LEU A 169 -11.97 -12.95 26.74
CA LEU A 169 -12.23 -12.93 25.30
C LEU A 169 -12.12 -11.51 24.72
N ASN A 170 -12.72 -10.51 25.38
CA ASN A 170 -12.63 -9.13 24.93
C ASN A 170 -11.20 -8.60 24.90
N ARG A 171 -10.37 -9.00 25.88
CA ARG A 171 -8.97 -8.61 25.94
C ARG A 171 -8.15 -9.28 24.84
N GLU A 172 -8.33 -10.59 24.62
CA GLU A 172 -7.67 -11.35 23.56
C GLU A 172 -8.00 -10.77 22.17
N PHE A 173 -9.29 -10.48 21.90
CA PHE A 173 -9.70 -9.89 20.63
C PHE A 173 -9.12 -8.49 20.41
N GLU A 174 -9.04 -7.64 21.43
CA GLU A 174 -8.42 -6.31 21.28
C GLU A 174 -6.92 -6.41 20.98
N ILE A 175 -6.19 -7.27 21.68
CA ILE A 175 -4.75 -7.49 21.45
C ILE A 175 -4.53 -8.01 20.02
N SER A 176 -5.31 -9.02 19.61
CA SER A 176 -5.25 -9.60 18.27
C SER A 176 -5.53 -8.55 17.19
N TYR A 177 -6.55 -7.72 17.39
CA TYR A 177 -6.90 -6.65 16.45
C TYR A 177 -5.78 -5.60 16.33
N ARG A 178 -5.22 -5.14 17.46
CA ARG A 178 -4.11 -4.16 17.46
C ARG A 178 -2.86 -4.72 16.81
N LEU A 179 -2.53 -5.98 17.06
CA LEU A 179 -1.39 -6.64 16.45
C LEU A 179 -1.58 -6.80 14.94
N SER A 180 -2.77 -7.22 14.51
CA SER A 180 -3.11 -7.33 13.08
C SER A 180 -3.02 -5.98 12.38
N PHE A 181 -3.59 -4.93 12.97
CA PHE A 181 -3.49 -3.57 12.43
C PHE A 181 -2.04 -3.09 12.33
N HIS A 182 -1.25 -3.27 13.39
CA HIS A 182 0.16 -2.92 13.38
C HIS A 182 0.92 -3.69 12.28
N GLY A 183 0.66 -5.00 12.15
CA GLY A 183 1.24 -5.84 11.11
C GLY A 183 0.89 -5.35 9.70
N SER A 184 -0.39 -5.04 9.44
CA SER A 184 -0.84 -4.50 8.15
C SER A 184 -0.20 -3.14 7.83
N VAL A 185 -0.11 -2.25 8.81
CA VAL A 185 0.50 -0.92 8.62
C VAL A 185 2.00 -1.04 8.36
N VAL A 186 2.71 -1.91 9.09
CA VAL A 186 4.14 -2.14 8.85
C VAL A 186 4.37 -2.75 7.47
N ALA A 187 3.60 -3.78 7.09
CA ALA A 187 3.69 -4.40 5.77
C ALA A 187 3.45 -3.38 4.63
N ALA A 188 2.46 -2.50 4.79
CA ALA A 188 2.18 -1.45 3.80
C ALA A 188 3.35 -0.44 3.67
N ARG A 189 4.01 -0.07 4.78
CA ARG A 189 5.20 0.80 4.71
C ARG A 189 6.39 0.12 4.05
N ASP A 190 6.60 -1.16 4.35
CA ASP A 190 7.72 -1.92 3.77
C ASP A 190 7.52 -2.14 2.27
N GLU A 191 6.28 -2.38 1.83
CA GLU A 191 5.94 -2.45 0.40
C GLU A 191 6.29 -1.14 -0.33
N GLN A 192 5.94 0.01 0.25
CA GLN A 192 6.31 1.31 -0.31
C GLN A 192 7.83 1.52 -0.37
N ARG A 193 8.56 1.13 0.67
CA ARG A 193 10.02 1.23 0.70
C ARG A 193 10.64 0.35 -0.38
N ILE A 194 10.21 -0.91 -0.51
CA ILE A 194 10.69 -1.84 -1.55
C ILE A 194 10.42 -1.27 -2.94
N GLN A 195 9.23 -0.72 -3.18
CA GLN A 195 8.90 -0.11 -4.47
C GLN A 195 9.80 1.10 -4.78
N SER A 196 10.10 1.95 -3.79
CA SER A 196 11.00 3.09 -3.98
C SER A 196 12.43 2.67 -4.33
N MET A 197 12.97 1.66 -3.62
CA MET A 197 14.31 1.12 -3.89
C MET A 197 14.37 0.45 -5.26
N LYS A 198 13.32 -0.28 -5.65
CA LYS A 198 13.20 -0.88 -6.98
C LYS A 198 13.21 0.19 -8.07
N ASN A 199 12.41 1.26 -7.92
CA ASN A 199 12.40 2.36 -8.88
C ASN A 199 13.76 3.05 -9.01
N GLN A 200 14.47 3.24 -7.89
CA GLN A 200 15.81 3.81 -7.90
C GLN A 200 16.83 2.89 -8.60
N ALA A 201 16.78 1.59 -8.32
CA ALA A 201 17.62 0.60 -8.97
C ALA A 201 17.33 0.50 -10.47
N ASP A 202 16.05 0.50 -10.88
CA ASP A 202 15.64 0.50 -12.28
C ASP A 202 16.07 1.79 -13.00
N TRP A 203 16.01 2.96 -12.32
CA TRP A 203 16.51 4.22 -12.87
C TRP A 203 18.03 4.19 -13.11
N LEU A 204 18.80 3.76 -12.12
CA LEU A 204 20.26 3.60 -12.24
C LEU A 204 20.63 2.61 -13.34
N LEU A 205 19.92 1.48 -13.41
CA LEU A 205 20.13 0.46 -14.44
C LEU A 205 19.90 1.03 -15.84
N HIS A 206 18.87 1.86 -16.02
CA HIS A 206 18.53 2.44 -17.33
C HIS A 206 19.42 3.60 -17.76
N ASN A 207 20.09 4.27 -16.82
CA ASN A 207 21.15 5.23 -17.14
C ASN A 207 22.39 4.54 -17.72
N ILE A 208 22.62 3.28 -17.33
CA ILE A 208 23.80 2.52 -17.72
C ILE A 208 23.51 1.61 -18.93
N ILE A 209 22.33 0.98 -18.97
CA ILE A 209 21.92 0.00 -19.97
C ILE A 209 20.60 0.42 -20.61
N PRO A 210 20.53 0.57 -21.95
CA PRO A 210 19.28 0.84 -22.64
C PRO A 210 18.19 -0.20 -22.33
N ARG A 211 16.94 0.24 -22.19
CA ARG A 211 15.79 -0.61 -21.77
C ARG A 211 15.67 -1.92 -22.56
N HIS A 212 15.83 -1.86 -23.88
CA HIS A 212 15.70 -3.01 -24.78
C HIS A 212 16.77 -4.09 -24.54
N VAL A 213 17.98 -3.69 -24.15
CA VAL A 213 19.07 -4.61 -23.82
C VAL A 213 18.87 -5.18 -22.40
N ALA A 214 18.43 -4.34 -21.46
CA ALA A 214 18.20 -4.74 -20.07
C ALA A 214 17.16 -5.87 -19.96
N GLU A 215 16.09 -5.85 -20.76
CA GLU A 215 15.09 -6.93 -20.81
C GLU A 215 15.72 -8.27 -21.22
N ILE A 216 16.60 -8.26 -22.22
CA ILE A 216 17.24 -9.48 -22.73
C ILE A 216 18.31 -9.99 -21.75
N LEU A 217 19.04 -9.06 -21.11
CA LEU A 217 20.05 -9.38 -20.10
C LEU A 217 19.45 -9.99 -18.82
N LYS A 218 18.17 -9.72 -18.52
CA LYS A 218 17.47 -10.38 -17.41
C LYS A 218 17.32 -11.89 -17.64
N THR A 219 17.22 -12.33 -18.89
CA THR A 219 17.06 -13.75 -19.25
C THR A 219 18.37 -14.40 -19.67
N THR A 220 19.27 -13.66 -20.31
CA THR A 220 20.52 -14.18 -20.90
C THR A 220 21.72 -13.41 -20.37
N SER A 221 22.79 -14.09 -19.95
CA SER A 221 24.00 -13.45 -19.40
C SER A 221 24.86 -12.68 -20.42
N LYS A 222 24.53 -12.76 -21.72
CA LYS A 222 25.22 -12.07 -22.81
C LYS A 222 24.21 -11.65 -23.88
N TYR A 223 24.43 -10.48 -24.48
CA TYR A 223 23.64 -9.97 -25.59
C TYR A 223 24.56 -9.60 -26.75
N SER A 224 24.28 -10.13 -27.93
CA SER A 224 24.98 -9.80 -29.17
C SER A 224 23.94 -9.69 -30.27
N GLU A 225 23.77 -8.50 -30.83
CA GLU A 225 22.83 -8.26 -31.93
C GLU A 225 23.53 -7.53 -33.08
N ASN A 226 23.21 -7.95 -34.31
CA ASN A 226 23.71 -7.33 -35.52
C ASN A 226 22.64 -6.40 -36.09
N HIS A 227 22.90 -5.10 -36.03
CA HIS A 227 22.03 -4.05 -36.53
C HIS A 227 22.43 -3.68 -37.95
N ARG A 228 21.51 -3.85 -38.90
CA ARG A 228 21.70 -3.39 -40.28
C ARG A 228 21.39 -1.91 -40.39
N ASP A 229 22.12 -1.24 -41.28
CA ASP A 229 21.91 0.17 -41.64
C ASP A 229 21.88 1.14 -40.46
N ALA A 230 22.65 0.90 -39.39
CA ALA A 230 22.75 1.81 -38.26
C ALA A 230 23.58 3.06 -38.62
N GLY A 231 23.18 4.22 -38.12
CA GLY A 231 23.91 5.48 -38.28
C GLY A 231 24.80 5.75 -37.08
N ILE A 232 25.97 6.36 -37.30
CA ILE A 232 26.94 6.71 -36.25
C ILE A 232 27.47 8.10 -36.52
N ILE A 233 27.58 8.89 -35.46
CA ILE A 233 28.24 10.19 -35.49
C ILE A 233 29.41 10.23 -34.51
N PHE A 234 30.47 10.93 -34.93
CA PHE A 234 31.61 11.29 -34.11
C PHE A 234 31.71 12.80 -34.13
N ALA A 235 31.40 13.44 -33.01
CA ALA A 235 31.48 14.89 -32.85
C ALA A 235 32.65 15.23 -31.93
N SER A 236 33.63 15.97 -32.41
CA SER A 236 34.86 16.28 -31.67
C SER A 236 35.13 17.78 -31.67
N ILE A 237 35.37 18.34 -30.48
CA ILE A 237 35.82 19.72 -30.32
C ILE A 237 37.33 19.74 -30.54
N VAL A 238 37.76 20.39 -31.63
CA VAL A 238 39.13 20.30 -32.15
C VAL A 238 40.10 21.11 -31.30
N ASN A 239 39.69 22.31 -30.91
CA ASN A 239 40.54 23.30 -30.25
C ASN A 239 40.43 23.26 -28.72
N PHE A 240 39.82 22.23 -28.14
CA PHE A 240 39.73 22.10 -26.68
C PHE A 240 41.12 22.07 -26.02
N ASN A 241 42.10 21.41 -26.65
CA ASN A 241 43.46 21.32 -26.13
C ASN A 241 44.20 22.67 -26.10
N GLU A 242 43.80 23.65 -26.91
CA GLU A 242 44.40 25.00 -26.92
C GLU A 242 43.91 25.85 -25.74
N MET A 243 42.69 25.58 -25.28
CA MET A 243 42.06 26.24 -24.13
C MET A 243 42.39 25.54 -22.80
N TYR A 244 42.75 24.26 -22.84
CA TYR A 244 43.08 23.48 -21.66
C TYR A 244 44.44 23.87 -21.05
N ASP A 245 44.42 24.26 -19.77
CA ASP A 245 45.63 24.48 -18.97
C ASP A 245 45.55 23.68 -17.65
N GLU A 246 46.43 22.71 -17.47
CA GLU A 246 46.50 21.88 -16.26
C GLU A 246 47.07 22.64 -15.05
N SER A 247 47.81 23.72 -15.28
CA SER A 247 48.41 24.52 -14.21
C SER A 247 47.36 25.31 -13.41
N TYR A 248 46.22 25.63 -14.02
CA TYR A 248 45.10 26.32 -13.39
C TYR A 248 44.11 25.32 -12.77
N GLU A 249 44.01 25.32 -11.43
CA GLU A 249 43.12 24.43 -10.65
C GLU A 249 43.19 22.93 -11.02
N GLY A 250 44.34 22.48 -11.55
CA GLY A 250 44.52 21.10 -12.00
C GLY A 250 43.69 20.74 -13.24
N GLY A 251 43.33 21.73 -14.07
CA GLY A 251 42.53 21.55 -15.28
C GLY A 251 41.03 21.32 -15.03
N LYS A 252 40.57 21.36 -13.77
CA LYS A 252 39.19 20.97 -13.39
C LYS A 252 38.12 21.89 -13.96
N GLU A 253 38.37 23.20 -13.98
CA GLU A 253 37.36 24.14 -14.50
C GLU A 253 37.17 23.99 -16.01
N TYR A 254 38.23 23.68 -16.76
CA TYR A 254 38.11 23.37 -18.20
C TYR A 254 37.30 22.09 -18.45
N LEU A 255 37.45 21.08 -17.57
CA LEU A 255 36.62 19.88 -17.61
C LEU A 255 35.16 20.17 -17.22
N ARG A 256 34.91 21.13 -16.33
CA ARG A 256 33.54 21.58 -16.00
C ARG A 256 32.87 22.22 -17.21
N VAL A 257 33.57 23.10 -17.94
CA VAL A 257 33.08 23.69 -19.19
C VAL A 257 32.77 22.60 -20.22
N LEU A 258 33.66 21.60 -20.37
CA LEU A 258 33.41 20.48 -21.26
C LEU A 258 32.18 19.66 -20.84
N ASN A 259 31.99 19.44 -19.54
CA ASN A 259 30.81 18.74 -19.01
C ASN A 259 29.51 19.52 -19.24
N GLU A 260 29.55 20.85 -19.23
CA GLU A 260 28.40 21.70 -19.56
C GLU A 260 28.01 21.53 -21.03
N VAL A 261 28.97 21.63 -21.95
CA VAL A 261 28.74 21.38 -23.39
C VAL A 261 28.19 19.96 -23.65
N VAL A 262 28.75 18.95 -22.98
CA VAL A 262 28.23 17.57 -23.09
C VAL A 262 26.84 17.44 -22.46
N GLY A 263 26.56 18.20 -21.40
CA GLY A 263 25.24 18.31 -20.78
C GLY A 263 24.19 18.86 -21.75
N ASP A 264 24.54 19.90 -22.51
CA ASP A 264 23.66 20.48 -23.53
C ASP A 264 23.37 19.48 -24.66
N PHE A 265 24.37 18.68 -25.07
CA PHE A 265 24.16 17.58 -26.02
C PHE A 265 23.27 16.47 -25.45
N ASP A 266 23.39 16.16 -24.16
CA ASP A 266 22.52 15.19 -23.48
C ASP A 266 21.08 15.72 -23.36
N GLU A 267 20.90 17.02 -23.13
CA GLU A 267 19.58 17.65 -23.15
C GLU A 267 18.93 17.56 -24.54
N LEU A 268 19.70 17.75 -25.62
CA LEU A 268 19.18 17.52 -26.97
C LEU A 268 18.61 16.11 -27.11
N LEU A 269 19.30 15.06 -26.63
CA LEU A 269 18.81 13.68 -26.70
C LEU A 269 17.50 13.44 -25.94
N SER A 270 17.16 14.30 -24.97
CA SER A 270 15.89 14.20 -24.23
C SER A 270 14.68 14.66 -25.05
N LYS A 271 14.89 15.41 -26.15
CA LYS A 271 13.82 15.90 -27.01
C LYS A 271 13.13 14.75 -27.76
N PRO A 272 11.79 14.77 -27.90
CA PRO A 272 11.04 13.68 -28.53
C PRO A 272 11.43 13.43 -30.00
N ASN A 273 11.97 14.46 -30.67
CA ASN A 273 12.41 14.41 -32.06
C ASN A 273 13.66 13.54 -32.27
N PHE A 274 14.44 13.25 -31.22
CA PHE A 274 15.69 12.47 -31.30
C PHE A 274 15.58 11.11 -30.61
N ARG A 275 14.35 10.59 -30.46
CA ARG A 275 14.07 9.32 -29.77
C ARG A 275 14.81 8.11 -30.34
N ASN A 276 15.21 8.13 -31.61
CA ASN A 276 15.95 7.02 -32.21
C ASN A 276 17.47 7.14 -32.05
N VAL A 277 17.98 8.25 -31.51
CA VAL A 277 19.40 8.51 -31.29
C VAL A 277 19.77 8.05 -29.87
N THR A 278 20.81 7.23 -29.77
CA THR A 278 21.34 6.71 -28.51
C THR A 278 22.78 7.18 -28.31
N LYS A 279 23.06 7.81 -27.17
CA LYS A 279 24.44 8.08 -26.75
C LYS A 279 25.19 6.77 -26.56
N ILE A 280 26.41 6.69 -27.10
CA ILE A 280 27.30 5.54 -26.92
C ILE A 280 28.26 5.81 -25.78
N LYS A 281 29.05 6.88 -25.91
CA LYS A 281 30.01 7.33 -24.89
C LYS A 281 30.57 8.69 -25.25
N THR A 282 31.23 9.30 -24.27
CA THR A 282 32.09 10.46 -24.47
C THR A 282 33.52 10.04 -24.17
N ILE A 283 34.48 10.36 -25.04
CA ILE A 283 35.91 10.11 -24.82
C ILE A 283 36.64 11.44 -24.98
N GLY A 284 37.09 12.01 -23.88
CA GLY A 284 37.68 13.35 -23.87
C GLY A 284 36.70 14.37 -24.48
N SER A 285 37.16 15.15 -25.45
CA SER A 285 36.34 16.13 -26.19
C SER A 285 35.49 15.54 -27.33
N THR A 286 35.42 14.21 -27.44
CA THR A 286 34.70 13.52 -28.53
C THR A 286 33.43 12.83 -28.02
N PHE A 287 32.28 13.30 -28.52
CA PHE A 287 30.96 12.73 -28.29
C PHE A 287 30.59 11.71 -29.37
N MET A 288 30.11 10.54 -28.96
CA MET A 288 29.70 9.46 -29.86
C MET A 288 28.24 9.09 -29.63
N ALA A 289 27.46 9.11 -30.70
CA ALA A 289 26.08 8.64 -30.70
C ALA A 289 25.79 7.78 -31.93
N ALA A 290 24.79 6.92 -31.81
CA ALA A 290 24.34 6.06 -32.90
C ALA A 290 22.82 6.03 -32.97
N SER A 291 22.28 5.83 -34.17
CA SER A 291 20.85 5.68 -34.39
C SER A 291 20.50 4.30 -34.91
N GLY A 292 19.28 3.86 -34.59
CA GLY A 292 18.80 2.56 -35.05
C GLY A 292 19.41 1.37 -34.29
N LEU A 293 19.68 1.53 -33.00
CA LEU A 293 20.05 0.39 -32.15
C LEU A 293 18.83 -0.30 -31.54
N ASN A 294 17.66 0.36 -31.55
CA ASN A 294 16.43 -0.21 -30.99
C ASN A 294 15.51 -0.78 -32.09
N PRO A 295 15.35 -2.11 -32.20
CA PRO A 295 14.52 -2.73 -33.23
C PRO A 295 13.01 -2.54 -33.01
N LYS A 296 12.56 -2.20 -31.78
CA LYS A 296 11.16 -1.87 -31.50
C LYS A 296 10.82 -0.50 -32.10
N LEU A 297 11.59 0.53 -31.74
CA LEU A 297 11.41 1.89 -32.28
C LEU A 297 11.53 1.94 -33.80
N ARG A 298 12.46 1.17 -34.38
CA ARG A 298 12.60 1.11 -35.85
C ARG A 298 11.34 0.59 -36.54
N ARG A 299 10.59 -0.32 -35.94
CA ARG A 299 9.32 -0.85 -36.49
C ARG A 299 8.16 0.13 -36.35
N GLU A 300 8.21 1.00 -35.33
CA GLU A 300 7.20 2.05 -35.10
C GLU A 300 7.42 3.27 -36.00
N ASN A 301 8.61 3.42 -36.58
CA ASN A 301 8.91 4.54 -37.46
C ASN A 301 8.17 4.43 -38.81
N PRO A 302 7.65 5.54 -39.35
CA PRO A 302 6.92 5.54 -40.61
C PRO A 302 7.79 5.19 -41.83
N HIS A 303 9.10 5.42 -41.74
CA HIS A 303 10.05 5.16 -42.82
C HIS A 303 11.28 4.38 -42.29
N PRO A 304 11.81 3.39 -43.03
CA PRO A 304 12.92 2.55 -42.57
C PRO A 304 14.19 3.33 -42.24
N PHE A 305 14.48 4.40 -42.97
CA PHE A 305 15.65 5.26 -42.77
C PHE A 305 15.39 6.51 -41.91
N MET A 306 14.23 6.59 -41.26
CA MET A 306 13.86 7.75 -40.44
C MET A 306 14.88 8.05 -39.33
N HIS A 307 15.43 7.00 -38.70
CA HIS A 307 16.47 7.15 -37.69
C HIS A 307 17.79 7.75 -38.23
N LEU A 308 18.07 7.64 -39.54
CA LEU A 308 19.23 8.27 -40.17
C LEU A 308 19.01 9.77 -40.35
N TYR A 309 17.79 10.18 -40.73
CA TYR A 309 17.42 11.59 -40.83
C TYR A 309 17.45 12.26 -39.46
N GLU A 310 16.84 11.65 -38.44
CA GLU A 310 16.92 12.17 -37.06
C GLU A 310 18.36 12.31 -36.55
N LEU A 311 19.26 11.39 -36.94
CA LEU A 311 20.67 11.47 -36.58
C LEU A 311 21.39 12.64 -37.28
N MET A 312 21.02 12.94 -38.52
CA MET A 312 21.54 14.10 -39.25
C MET A 312 21.01 15.41 -38.65
N ASP A 313 19.72 15.47 -38.33
CA ASP A 313 19.11 16.62 -37.65
C ASP A 313 19.75 16.85 -36.28
N PHE A 314 20.07 15.77 -35.55
CA PHE A 314 20.80 15.86 -34.30
C PHE A 314 22.23 16.40 -34.51
N ALA A 315 22.92 16.00 -35.59
CA ALA A 315 24.23 16.55 -35.92
C ALA A 315 24.18 18.06 -36.20
N MET A 316 23.17 18.54 -36.94
CA MET A 316 22.97 19.96 -37.18
C MET A 316 22.61 20.72 -35.89
N ALA A 317 21.76 20.14 -35.04
CA ALA A 317 21.42 20.72 -33.75
C ALA A 317 22.63 20.85 -32.81
N MET A 318 23.56 19.88 -32.81
CA MET A 318 24.81 20.00 -32.06
C MET A 318 25.69 21.16 -32.54
N GLN A 319 25.71 21.45 -33.85
CA GLN A 319 26.42 22.63 -34.37
C GLN A 319 25.81 23.91 -33.83
N GLN A 320 24.48 24.01 -33.83
CA GLN A 320 23.75 25.16 -33.26
C GLN A 320 24.04 25.33 -31.77
N VAL A 321 24.04 24.24 -31.00
CA VAL A 321 24.39 24.30 -29.57
C VAL A 321 25.79 24.87 -29.34
N ILE A 322 26.78 24.49 -30.15
CA ILE A 322 28.13 25.06 -30.05
C ILE A 322 28.15 26.53 -30.48
N GLU A 323 27.40 26.91 -31.51
CA GLU A 323 27.27 28.31 -31.94
C GLU A 323 26.65 29.18 -30.83
N ASP A 324 25.62 28.68 -30.16
CA ASP A 324 24.98 29.35 -29.02
C ASP A 324 25.90 29.39 -27.80
N PHE A 325 26.63 28.29 -27.51
CA PHE A 325 27.60 28.23 -26.43
C PHE A 325 28.75 29.24 -26.64
N ASN A 326 29.22 29.39 -27.88
CA ASN A 326 30.26 30.34 -28.25
C ASN A 326 29.83 31.81 -28.05
N GLN A 327 28.53 32.13 -28.14
CA GLN A 327 28.05 33.49 -27.83
C GLN A 327 28.21 33.85 -26.35
N ASN A 328 28.25 32.86 -25.46
CA ASN A 328 28.43 33.03 -24.02
C ASN A 328 29.92 33.01 -23.60
N LEU A 329 30.82 32.58 -24.48
CA LEU A 329 32.26 32.56 -24.23
C LEU A 329 32.91 33.88 -24.63
N LEU A 330 33.71 34.45 -23.73
CA LEU A 330 34.54 35.62 -24.03
C LEU A 330 35.87 35.17 -24.61
N GLU A 331 36.29 35.79 -25.72
CA GLU A 331 37.63 35.67 -26.32
C GLU A 331 38.04 34.28 -26.86
N PHE A 332 37.14 33.28 -26.84
CA PHE A 332 37.40 31.94 -27.39
C PHE A 332 36.17 31.34 -28.07
N ASN A 333 36.35 30.70 -29.22
CA ASN A 333 35.28 30.03 -29.96
C ASN A 333 35.60 28.54 -30.14
N PHE A 334 34.74 27.65 -29.67
CA PHE A 334 34.88 26.22 -29.93
C PHE A 334 34.56 25.88 -31.39
N VAL A 335 35.39 25.00 -31.97
CA VAL A 335 35.19 24.46 -33.31
C VAL A 335 34.86 22.97 -33.21
N ILE A 336 33.63 22.62 -33.58
CA ILE A 336 33.16 21.24 -33.62
C ILE A 336 33.35 20.63 -35.02
N ARG A 337 33.85 19.41 -35.09
CA ARG A 337 33.88 18.59 -36.31
C ARG A 337 33.01 17.36 -36.11
N ILE A 338 32.06 17.16 -37.03
CA ILE A 338 31.14 16.02 -36.98
C ILE A 338 31.38 15.14 -38.20
N GLY A 339 31.75 13.88 -37.95
CA GLY A 339 31.79 12.83 -38.94
C GLY A 339 30.53 11.96 -38.86
N TYR A 340 29.88 11.74 -39.99
CA TYR A 340 28.68 10.91 -40.12
C TYR A 340 29.01 9.67 -40.95
N CYS A 341 28.69 8.47 -40.44
CA CYS A 341 28.84 7.22 -41.17
C CYS A 341 27.63 6.31 -40.94
N TYR A 342 27.23 5.51 -41.93
CA TYR A 342 26.13 4.54 -41.77
C TYR A 342 26.50 3.16 -42.32
N GLY A 343 26.01 2.09 -41.70
CA GLY A 343 26.28 0.72 -42.15
C GLY A 343 25.91 -0.34 -41.12
N ASN A 344 26.34 -1.58 -41.36
CA ASN A 344 26.08 -2.69 -40.44
C ASN A 344 26.96 -2.59 -39.20
N VAL A 345 26.35 -2.68 -38.02
CA VAL A 345 27.01 -2.55 -36.72
C VAL A 345 26.66 -3.74 -35.85
N ILE A 346 27.66 -4.29 -35.16
CA ILE A 346 27.45 -5.34 -34.16
C ILE A 346 27.48 -4.68 -32.79
N GLN A 347 26.38 -4.80 -32.05
CA GLN A 347 26.30 -4.38 -30.65
C GLN A 347 26.51 -5.60 -29.77
N LEU A 348 27.53 -5.53 -28.90
CA LEU A 348 27.85 -6.56 -27.93
C LEU A 348 27.76 -5.98 -26.52
N VAL A 349 26.97 -6.64 -25.68
CA VAL A 349 26.90 -6.37 -24.24
C VAL A 349 27.18 -7.68 -23.51
N ALA A 350 28.33 -7.73 -22.83
CA ALA A 350 28.76 -8.88 -22.07
C ALA A 350 29.19 -8.43 -20.67
N TRP A 351 28.79 -9.18 -19.65
CA TRP A 351 29.32 -9.03 -18.30
C TRP A 351 30.75 -9.57 -18.29
N ILE A 352 31.74 -8.68 -18.17
CA ILE A 352 33.14 -9.06 -17.97
C ILE A 352 33.50 -8.66 -16.54
N PRO A 353 33.69 -9.63 -15.61
CA PRO A 353 34.31 -9.32 -14.33
C PRO A 353 35.80 -9.03 -14.59
N MET A 354 36.18 -7.76 -14.61
CA MET A 354 37.59 -7.31 -14.67
C MET A 354 37.99 -6.77 -13.30
N GLY A 355 39.08 -7.29 -12.75
CA GLY A 355 39.60 -6.90 -11.45
C GLY A 355 40.09 -5.45 -11.39
N PHE A 356 39.84 -4.82 -10.23
CA PHE A 356 40.59 -3.72 -9.61
C PHE A 356 40.77 -2.38 -10.33
N ARG A 357 40.09 -2.14 -11.45
CA ARG A 357 39.83 -0.77 -11.91
C ARG A 357 38.35 -0.68 -12.24
N GLU A 358 37.60 0.11 -11.47
CA GLU A 358 36.18 0.37 -11.68
C GLU A 358 35.96 1.14 -12.98
N GLU A 359 36.17 0.47 -14.11
CA GLU A 359 35.68 0.91 -15.41
C GLU A 359 34.67 -0.15 -15.87
N PHE A 360 33.40 0.14 -15.63
CA PHE A 360 32.30 -0.52 -16.32
C PHE A 360 32.43 -0.23 -17.83
N LYS A 361 33.12 -1.10 -18.56
CA LYS A 361 33.16 -1.06 -20.03
C LYS A 361 31.82 -1.52 -20.59
N TYR A 362 30.81 -0.66 -20.50
CA TYR A 362 29.60 -0.79 -21.30
C TYR A 362 29.93 -0.46 -22.76
N LEU A 363 29.48 -1.33 -23.66
CA LEU A 363 29.66 -1.22 -25.11
C LEU A 363 31.13 -1.19 -25.57
N ASN A 364 31.73 -2.37 -25.74
CA ASN A 364 32.69 -2.53 -26.83
C ASN A 364 31.89 -2.75 -28.12
N THR A 365 31.20 -1.70 -28.60
CA THR A 365 30.64 -1.71 -29.95
C THR A 365 31.84 -1.71 -30.89
N ALA A 366 32.19 -2.89 -31.38
CA ALA A 366 33.22 -3.04 -32.39
C ALA A 366 32.67 -2.49 -33.71
N PHE A 367 32.90 -1.20 -33.93
CA PHE A 367 32.59 -0.57 -35.19
C PHE A 367 33.63 -1.03 -36.21
N LYS A 368 33.22 -1.86 -37.17
CA LYS A 368 34.01 -2.04 -38.38
C LYS A 368 34.14 -0.67 -39.05
N PRO A 369 35.33 -0.26 -39.53
CA PRO A 369 35.51 1.03 -40.16
C PRO A 369 34.52 1.16 -41.31
N CYS A 370 33.62 2.14 -41.20
CA CYS A 370 32.65 2.41 -42.25
C CYS A 370 33.41 2.98 -43.45
N ARG A 371 33.25 2.37 -44.63
CA ARG A 371 33.93 2.80 -45.87
C ARG A 371 33.33 4.09 -46.46
N ARG A 372 32.25 4.62 -45.87
CA ARG A 372 31.55 5.84 -46.30
C ARG A 372 31.34 6.74 -45.09
N CYS A 373 32.29 7.63 -44.85
CA CYS A 373 32.16 8.67 -43.84
C CYS A 373 32.11 10.02 -44.57
N ILE A 374 31.16 10.85 -44.17
CA ILE A 374 30.96 12.20 -44.68
C ILE A 374 31.38 13.14 -43.55
N SER A 375 32.34 14.02 -43.84
CA SER A 375 32.64 15.16 -42.96
C SER A 375 31.61 16.25 -43.24
N LEU A 376 30.89 16.69 -42.21
CA LEU A 376 29.89 17.75 -42.35
C LEU A 376 30.52 19.15 -42.40
N ASN A 377 31.78 19.28 -41.94
CA ASN A 377 32.59 20.49 -42.08
C ASN A 377 33.74 20.22 -43.07
N GLN A 378 33.98 21.16 -43.98
CA GLN A 378 34.80 21.04 -45.20
C GLN A 378 36.17 20.37 -44.98
N GLU A 379 36.51 19.44 -45.90
CA GLU A 379 37.78 18.72 -46.10
C GLU A 379 38.47 18.12 -44.86
N VAL A 380 38.11 16.88 -44.49
CA VAL A 380 39.05 15.96 -43.81
C VAL A 380 38.90 14.54 -44.35
N GLN A 381 40.01 14.01 -44.86
CA GLN A 381 40.19 12.64 -45.31
C GLN A 381 40.14 11.70 -44.08
N CYS A 382 39.14 10.82 -44.00
CA CYS A 382 39.03 9.83 -42.93
C CYS A 382 40.24 8.89 -42.92
N THR A 383 41.23 9.18 -42.07
CA THR A 383 42.31 8.25 -41.71
C THR A 383 42.16 7.85 -40.25
N LEU A 384 41.12 7.06 -39.96
CA LEU A 384 41.09 6.27 -38.73
C LEU A 384 41.99 5.05 -38.94
N LYS A 385 43.24 5.17 -38.48
CA LYS A 385 44.20 4.06 -38.41
C LYS A 385 43.61 2.98 -37.52
N GLY A 386 43.27 1.83 -38.12
CA GLY A 386 42.77 0.67 -37.40
C GLY A 386 43.78 0.21 -36.36
N ARG A 387 43.46 0.42 -35.07
CA ARG A 387 43.90 -0.47 -34.02
C ARG A 387 42.80 -1.49 -33.81
N THR A 388 43.00 -2.65 -34.42
CA THR A 388 42.42 -3.92 -33.98
C THR A 388 42.73 -4.06 -32.49
N ILE A 389 41.70 -4.15 -31.66
CA ILE A 389 41.83 -4.56 -30.26
C ILE A 389 42.09 -6.06 -30.24
#